data_AF-A0A1Z4JRH0-F1
#
_entry.id   AF-A0A1Z4JRH0-F1
#
_cell.length_a   1.000
_cell.length_b   1.000
_cell.length_c   1.000
_cell.angle_alpha   90.00
_cell.angle_beta   90.00
_cell.angle_gamma   90.00
#
_symmetry.space_group_name_H-M   'P 1'
#
loop_
_entity.id
_entity.type
_entity.pdbx_description
1 polymer ?
#
loop_
_entity_poly.entity_id
_entity_poly.type
_entity_poly.pdbx_seq_one_letter_code
_entity_poly.pdbx_strand_id
1 'polypeptide(L)'
;MATLPPAVFNPFEPIQFTELLTTLNPNYLPHILSIGCGIDSLSLLIEYIENPASRDFPLENLIVVHAVVGGESAQTRQLMEDVFFPLCRQHNIWMIQVCRNGEYEKDGITILSSTRQPTTFYLRGDYSLFVHLIMSGTVPQRGGSSRLCTLKFKGWVIDAIAQLLFGDSPRKRFIGFNADEAKRVKTEQSIHSAPYYLIGYNADETGRLKDRSYGDAQPYDYAIGFNADEAGRIKESKQRRQIFRFPLIEMGHGRKWCEQRVNDFVSRFTQGRMTQGKKSFCVNGCPFSECNGKQRERGNNTHGDLRQDWLNEPEYGGEAAFIEHMALALNDNQPLYKTQLVIDILRESENAAAIAHYELLLAGAWVSAVIPSFERLIDSAIAAQTSRRQTKKPESARLQAFIERTAAQVEHLRQGKTWAVYCVRRMFTRSPDATKKDPKPFRQTRILFQGQQDECDRFLAEVAQRYAATPVMEKLSRRFWTIQRPAGKNPPRPFVEEMLVVCPATVVQKQRIEPSEYDLKWLGITGSHPHILGIDLPHDVPPTNTRLRVSRIRASLRTR
;
A
#
# COMPACT_ATOMS: atom_id res chain seq x y z
N MET A 1 -16.14 13.91 24.98
CA MET A 1 -14.76 14.39 24.79
C MET A 1 -13.81 13.19 24.81
N ALA A 2 -13.78 12.41 23.72
CA ALA A 2 -12.66 11.50 23.48
C ALA A 2 -11.68 12.30 22.63
N THR A 3 -10.67 12.87 23.28
CA THR A 3 -9.50 13.40 22.61
C THR A 3 -8.92 12.27 21.76
N LEU A 4 -8.76 12.52 20.45
CA LEU A 4 -7.93 11.66 19.61
C LEU A 4 -6.63 11.42 20.37
N PRO A 5 -6.13 10.17 20.50
CA PRO A 5 -4.78 9.99 20.99
C PRO A 5 -3.87 10.88 20.14
N PRO A 6 -2.88 11.56 20.73
CA PRO A 6 -2.00 12.44 20.00
C PRO A 6 -1.42 11.60 18.87
N ALA A 7 -1.92 11.79 17.65
CA ALA A 7 -1.22 11.33 16.48
C ALA A 7 0.17 11.91 16.67
N VAL A 8 1.19 11.06 16.70
CA VAL A 8 2.56 11.54 16.79
C VAL A 8 2.83 12.20 15.44
N PHE A 9 2.42 13.45 15.35
CA PHE A 9 2.82 14.39 14.33
C PHE A 9 4.32 14.50 14.52
N ASN A 10 5.09 14.06 13.53
CA ASN A 10 6.48 14.47 13.48
C ASN A 10 6.46 15.86 12.85
N PRO A 11 6.67 16.94 13.63
CA PRO A 11 6.61 18.28 13.08
C PRO A 11 7.95 18.52 12.39
N PHE A 12 8.01 18.22 11.10
CA PHE A 12 8.85 19.07 10.25
C PHE A 12 8.16 20.44 10.27
N GLU A 13 8.66 21.29 11.19
CA GLU A 13 8.16 22.62 11.58
C GLU A 13 6.91 22.65 12.48
N PRO A 14 6.83 23.58 13.46
CA PRO A 14 5.58 23.87 14.17
C PRO A 14 4.56 24.35 13.15
N ILE A 15 3.64 23.47 12.77
CA ILE A 15 2.72 23.71 11.68
C ILE A 15 1.78 24.87 12.05
N GLN A 16 1.87 25.97 11.32
CA GLN A 16 1.04 27.18 11.44
C GLN A 16 -0.43 26.95 11.00
N PHE A 17 -1.00 25.76 11.21
CA PHE A 17 -2.38 25.48 10.79
C PHE A 17 -3.37 26.47 11.36
N THR A 18 -3.25 26.77 12.65
CA THR A 18 -4.17 27.69 13.33
C THR A 18 -4.08 29.09 12.71
N GLU A 19 -2.86 29.56 12.42
CA GLU A 19 -2.63 30.86 11.79
C GLU A 19 -3.15 30.88 10.35
N LEU A 20 -2.82 29.88 9.54
CA LEU A 20 -3.29 29.78 8.16
C LEU A 20 -4.81 29.59 8.07
N LEU A 21 -5.45 28.88 9.01
CA LEU A 21 -6.91 28.81 9.10
C LEU A 21 -7.53 30.18 9.38
N THR A 22 -6.89 31.03 10.21
CA THR A 22 -7.38 32.41 10.44
C THR A 22 -7.21 33.33 9.23
N THR A 23 -6.36 32.96 8.25
CA THR A 23 -6.26 33.70 6.98
C THR A 23 -7.38 33.39 5.99
N LEU A 24 -8.25 32.41 6.28
CA LEU A 24 -9.40 32.12 5.42
C LEU A 24 -10.48 33.18 5.61
N ASN A 25 -11.14 33.55 4.52
CA ASN A 25 -12.28 34.46 4.58
C ASN A 25 -13.43 33.79 5.33
N PRO A 26 -13.90 34.36 6.45
CA PRO A 26 -14.95 33.73 7.26
C PRO A 26 -16.31 33.70 6.57
N ASN A 27 -16.51 34.51 5.52
CA ASN A 27 -17.76 34.53 4.76
C ASN A 27 -17.92 33.34 3.80
N TYR A 28 -16.85 32.56 3.59
CA TYR A 28 -16.85 31.43 2.68
C TYR A 28 -16.43 30.15 3.41
N LEU A 29 -17.02 29.03 3.00
CA LEU A 29 -16.55 27.73 3.48
C LEU A 29 -15.12 27.47 3.00
N PRO A 30 -14.34 26.63 3.68
CA PRO A 30 -13.08 26.13 3.14
C PRO A 30 -13.31 25.17 1.96
N HIS A 31 -12.48 25.29 0.92
CA HIS A 31 -12.55 24.48 -0.29
C HIS A 31 -11.29 23.62 -0.43
N ILE A 32 -11.43 22.30 -0.35
CA ILE A 32 -10.28 21.39 -0.51
C ILE A 32 -10.26 20.84 -1.95
N LEU A 33 -9.20 21.12 -2.68
CA LEU A 33 -8.91 20.49 -3.97
C LEU A 33 -7.82 19.43 -3.78
N SER A 34 -8.15 18.17 -4.04
CA SER A 34 -7.15 17.11 -4.09
C SER A 34 -6.44 17.10 -5.44
N ILE A 35 -5.12 17.24 -5.43
CA ILE A 35 -4.31 17.13 -6.64
C ILE A 35 -3.51 15.82 -6.64
N GLY A 36 -3.74 15.02 -7.68
CA GLY A 36 -2.88 13.88 -8.01
C GLY A 36 -1.73 14.26 -8.93
N CYS A 37 -1.54 15.57 -9.19
CA CYS A 37 -0.61 16.17 -10.15
C CYS A 37 -0.73 15.61 -11.57
N GLY A 38 -1.85 14.96 -11.88
CA GLY A 38 -2.22 14.60 -13.25
C GLY A 38 -2.95 15.75 -13.91
N ILE A 39 -2.97 15.75 -15.24
CA ILE A 39 -3.56 16.83 -16.03
C ILE A 39 -5.01 17.16 -15.66
N ASP A 40 -5.81 16.20 -15.19
CA ASP A 40 -7.22 16.44 -14.89
C ASP A 40 -7.32 17.37 -13.67
N SER A 41 -6.66 17.01 -12.57
CA SER A 41 -6.56 17.87 -11.38
C SER A 41 -5.87 19.21 -11.64
N LEU A 42 -4.86 19.24 -12.51
CA LEU A 42 -4.14 20.48 -12.84
C LEU A 42 -4.99 21.40 -13.73
N SER A 43 -5.75 20.85 -14.67
CA SER A 43 -6.68 21.62 -15.51
C SER A 43 -7.76 22.29 -14.65
N LEU A 44 -8.26 21.61 -13.62
CA LEU A 44 -9.23 22.18 -12.69
C LEU A 44 -8.63 23.31 -11.85
N LEU A 45 -7.38 23.16 -11.41
CA LEU A 45 -6.68 24.24 -10.70
C LEU A 45 -6.50 25.47 -11.61
N ILE A 46 -6.08 25.28 -12.86
CA ILE A 46 -5.97 26.36 -13.85
C ILE A 46 -7.33 27.02 -14.08
N GLU A 47 -8.39 26.22 -14.23
CA GLU A 47 -9.74 26.73 -14.49
C GLU A 47 -10.25 27.59 -13.35
N TYR A 48 -10.07 27.15 -12.09
CA TYR A 48 -10.41 27.97 -10.93
C TYR A 48 -9.62 29.28 -10.87
N ILE A 49 -8.37 29.28 -11.34
CA ILE A 49 -7.52 30.47 -11.29
C ILE A 49 -7.87 31.46 -12.40
N GLU A 50 -7.89 31.01 -13.66
CA GLU A 50 -8.07 31.87 -14.83
C GLU A 50 -9.54 32.19 -15.14
N ASN A 51 -10.49 31.37 -14.69
CA ASN A 51 -11.93 31.60 -14.90
C ASN A 51 -12.66 31.74 -13.56
N PRO A 52 -12.77 32.95 -12.99
CA PRO A 52 -13.50 33.19 -11.74
C PRO A 52 -14.97 32.73 -11.79
N ALA A 53 -15.62 32.74 -12.96
CA ALA A 53 -17.01 32.29 -13.09
C ALA A 53 -17.19 30.77 -12.91
N SER A 54 -16.10 30.00 -12.95
CA SER A 54 -16.11 28.55 -12.68
C SER A 54 -16.23 28.20 -11.19
N ARG A 55 -16.16 29.20 -10.29
CA ARG A 55 -16.20 29.01 -8.83
C ARG A 55 -17.02 30.08 -8.11
N ASP A 56 -17.57 29.68 -6.96
CA ASP A 56 -18.38 30.52 -6.06
C ASP A 56 -17.62 30.97 -4.80
N PHE A 57 -16.29 30.87 -4.79
CA PHE A 57 -15.45 31.10 -3.60
C PHE A 57 -14.15 31.83 -3.97
N PRO A 58 -13.54 32.62 -3.06
CA PRO A 58 -12.26 33.28 -3.31
C PRO A 58 -11.09 32.28 -3.24
N LEU A 59 -10.02 32.51 -4.01
CA LEU A 59 -8.85 31.62 -4.04
C LEU A 59 -8.12 31.54 -2.70
N GLU A 60 -8.24 32.57 -1.85
CA GLU A 60 -7.69 32.54 -0.49
C GLU A 60 -8.31 31.45 0.39
N ASN A 61 -9.54 31.01 0.08
CA ASN A 61 -10.25 29.88 0.71
C ASN A 61 -9.99 28.53 0.04
N LEU A 62 -9.20 28.49 -1.04
CA LEU A 62 -8.79 27.27 -1.71
C LEU A 62 -7.57 26.65 -1.01
N ILE A 63 -7.72 25.40 -0.59
CA ILE A 63 -6.68 24.57 -0.02
C ILE A 63 -6.42 23.42 -0.96
N VAL A 64 -5.22 23.39 -1.52
CA VAL A 64 -4.77 22.36 -2.43
C VAL A 64 -4.01 21.32 -1.62
N VAL A 65 -4.43 20.05 -1.69
CA VAL A 65 -3.84 18.95 -0.93
C VAL A 65 -3.26 17.92 -1.88
N HIS A 66 -1.96 17.65 -1.72
CA HIS A 66 -1.24 16.61 -2.43
C HIS A 66 -0.83 15.50 -1.45
N ALA A 67 -1.32 14.29 -1.71
CA ALA A 67 -0.88 13.09 -0.99
C ALA A 67 0.35 12.50 -1.67
N VAL A 68 1.52 12.68 -1.04
CA VAL A 68 2.81 12.17 -1.47
C VAL A 68 2.87 10.67 -1.19
N VAL A 69 2.97 9.89 -2.27
CA VAL A 69 2.94 8.42 -2.23
C VAL A 69 4.35 7.82 -2.24
N GLY A 70 5.34 8.57 -2.72
CA GLY A 70 6.70 8.07 -2.90
C GLY A 70 6.95 7.44 -4.27
N GLY A 71 6.16 7.84 -5.26
CA GLY A 71 6.26 7.36 -6.65
C GLY A 71 6.06 8.48 -7.66
N GLU A 72 6.20 9.73 -7.24
CA GLU A 72 6.07 10.94 -8.06
C GLU A 72 7.32 11.15 -8.95
N SER A 73 7.15 11.55 -10.21
CA SER A 73 8.31 11.75 -11.10
C SER A 73 9.11 13.02 -10.81
N ALA A 74 10.39 13.00 -11.17
CA ALA A 74 11.20 14.21 -11.29
C ALA A 74 10.57 15.25 -12.25
N GLN A 75 9.93 14.78 -13.33
CA GLN A 75 9.20 15.64 -14.26
C GLN A 75 7.97 16.29 -13.61
N THR A 76 7.25 15.57 -12.75
CA THR A 76 6.13 16.15 -11.99
C THR A 76 6.62 17.16 -10.98
N ARG A 77 7.74 16.90 -10.29
CA ARG A 77 8.38 17.89 -9.43
C ARG A 77 8.69 19.16 -10.22
N GLN A 78 9.39 19.04 -11.34
CA GLN A 78 9.74 20.19 -12.17
C GLN A 78 8.49 20.96 -12.61
N LEU A 79 7.47 20.28 -13.11
CA LEU A 79 6.21 20.91 -13.50
C LEU A 79 5.55 21.65 -12.33
N MET A 80 5.54 21.05 -11.14
CA MET A 80 4.96 21.67 -9.95
C MET A 80 5.79 22.87 -9.47
N GLU A 81 7.12 22.75 -9.39
CA GLU A 81 8.01 23.79 -8.88
C GLU A 81 8.17 24.98 -9.85
N ASP A 82 8.22 24.72 -11.16
CA ASP A 82 8.47 25.74 -12.18
C ASP A 82 7.20 26.45 -12.67
N VAL A 83 6.03 25.81 -12.51
CA VAL A 83 4.76 26.31 -13.07
C VAL A 83 3.69 26.49 -11.99
N PHE A 84 3.27 25.40 -11.34
CA PHE A 84 2.07 25.44 -10.50
C PHE A 84 2.29 26.05 -9.12
N PHE A 85 3.47 25.89 -8.51
CA PHE A 85 3.81 26.52 -7.25
C PHE A 85 3.94 28.03 -7.39
N PRO A 86 4.67 28.59 -8.39
CA PRO A 86 4.63 30.01 -8.69
C PRO A 86 3.21 30.55 -8.86
N LEU A 87 2.36 29.80 -9.56
CA LEU A 87 0.95 30.16 -9.74
C LEU A 87 0.19 30.18 -8.40
N CYS A 88 0.36 29.15 -7.56
CA CYS A 88 -0.23 29.12 -6.22
C CYS A 88 0.25 30.31 -5.37
N ARG A 89 1.55 30.66 -5.41
CA ARG A 89 2.11 31.81 -4.69
C ARG A 89 1.48 33.13 -5.14
N GLN A 90 1.37 33.34 -6.45
CA GLN A 90 0.80 34.54 -7.04
C GLN A 90 -0.65 34.77 -6.57
N HIS A 91 -1.42 33.69 -6.40
CA HIS A 91 -2.81 33.75 -5.95
C HIS A 91 -2.99 33.46 -4.46
N ASN A 92 -1.89 33.40 -3.71
CA ASN A 92 -1.87 33.10 -2.28
C ASN A 92 -2.65 31.82 -1.90
N ILE A 93 -2.64 30.80 -2.78
CA ILE A 93 -3.35 29.53 -2.57
C ILE A 93 -2.60 28.69 -1.55
N TRP A 94 -3.32 28.12 -0.59
CA TRP A 94 -2.72 27.28 0.45
C TRP A 94 -2.44 25.87 -0.10
N MET A 95 -1.16 25.50 -0.14
CA MET A 95 -0.70 24.17 -0.55
C MET A 95 -0.29 23.32 0.66
N ILE A 96 -0.80 22.09 0.73
CA ILE A 96 -0.43 21.09 1.74
C ILE A 96 0.09 19.83 1.05
N GLN A 97 1.32 19.44 1.35
CA GLN A 97 1.91 18.15 0.97
C GLN A 97 1.95 17.25 2.19
N VAL A 98 1.36 16.06 2.07
CA VAL A 98 1.17 15.13 3.19
C VAL A 98 1.48 13.71 2.75
N CYS A 99 2.07 12.92 3.63
CA CYS A 99 2.30 11.49 3.41
C CYS A 99 1.83 10.67 4.61
N ARG A 100 1.89 9.33 4.47
CA ARG A 100 1.71 8.43 5.60
C ARG A 100 2.96 8.44 6.47
N ASN A 101 2.77 8.38 7.79
CA ASN A 101 3.87 8.19 8.73
C ASN A 101 4.17 6.68 8.97
N GLY A 102 3.26 5.79 8.57
CA GLY A 102 3.48 4.36 8.73
C GLY A 102 2.50 3.46 8.01
N GLU A 103 2.64 2.17 8.29
CA GLU A 103 1.82 1.12 7.68
C GLU A 103 0.35 1.24 8.10
N TYR A 104 0.11 1.61 9.35
CA TYR A 104 -1.20 1.67 9.97
C TYR A 104 -1.74 3.10 10.00
N GLU A 105 -3.06 3.22 10.08
CA GLU A 105 -3.72 4.53 10.18
C GLU A 105 -3.37 5.24 11.50
N LYS A 106 -3.24 4.48 12.59
CA LYS A 106 -2.85 5.02 13.91
C LYS A 106 -1.43 5.59 13.94
N ASP A 107 -0.58 5.19 13.00
CA ASP A 107 0.76 5.77 12.86
C ASP A 107 0.65 7.24 12.40
N GLY A 108 -0.50 7.61 11.85
CA GLY A 108 -0.83 8.97 11.47
C GLY A 108 -0.28 9.36 10.10
N ILE A 109 -0.28 10.67 9.90
CA ILE A 109 0.20 11.33 8.68
C ILE A 109 1.36 12.25 9.05
N THR A 110 2.26 12.45 8.11
CA THR A 110 3.31 13.47 8.21
C THR A 110 3.01 14.55 7.20
N ILE A 111 2.96 15.79 7.68
CA ILE A 111 2.82 16.96 6.82
C ILE A 111 4.23 17.39 6.45
N LEU A 112 4.54 17.24 5.16
CA LEU A 112 5.85 17.55 4.62
C LEU A 112 5.99 19.05 4.36
N SER A 113 4.87 19.71 4.03
CA SER A 113 4.80 21.15 3.86
C SER A 113 3.35 21.62 3.98
N SER A 114 3.15 22.78 4.60
CA SER A 114 1.87 23.49 4.65
C SER A 114 2.12 24.98 4.58
N THR A 115 1.92 25.58 3.41
CA THR A 115 2.27 26.99 3.18
C THR A 115 1.47 27.61 2.04
N ARG A 116 1.33 28.93 2.05
CA ARG A 116 0.88 29.72 0.88
C ARG A 116 2.02 30.12 -0.04
N GLN A 117 3.26 29.84 0.36
CA GLN A 117 4.49 30.10 -0.38
C GLN A 117 5.22 28.80 -0.78
N PRO A 118 4.56 27.85 -1.49
CA PRO A 118 5.19 26.56 -1.81
C PRO A 118 6.36 26.75 -2.76
N THR A 119 7.50 26.09 -2.49
CA THR A 119 8.71 26.13 -3.33
C THR A 119 9.26 24.74 -3.64
N THR A 120 9.10 23.76 -2.74
CA THR A 120 9.68 22.42 -2.87
C THR A 120 8.59 21.37 -2.99
N PHE A 121 8.66 20.51 -4.01
CA PHE A 121 7.75 19.41 -4.24
C PHE A 121 8.39 18.09 -3.80
N TYR A 122 7.75 17.43 -2.82
CA TYR A 122 8.30 16.23 -2.18
C TYR A 122 7.98 14.99 -3.00
N LEU A 123 9.02 14.27 -3.40
CA LEU A 123 8.90 13.01 -4.14
C LEU A 123 8.66 11.79 -3.24
N ARG A 124 8.98 11.91 -1.95
CA ARG A 124 8.86 10.86 -0.93
C ARG A 124 8.53 11.46 0.42
N GLY A 125 7.93 10.63 1.26
CA GLY A 125 7.70 10.90 2.68
C GLY A 125 8.09 9.70 3.54
N ASP A 126 7.68 9.74 4.82
CA ASP A 126 8.15 8.81 5.86
C ASP A 126 7.79 7.33 5.62
N TYR A 127 6.67 7.08 4.93
CA TYR A 127 6.25 5.73 4.54
C TYR A 127 5.69 5.74 3.11
N SER A 128 6.52 5.26 2.16
CA SER A 128 6.18 5.23 0.74
C SER A 128 5.49 3.94 0.30
N LEU A 129 4.87 3.99 -0.89
CA LEU A 129 4.33 2.80 -1.54
C LEU A 129 5.43 1.76 -1.80
N PHE A 130 6.63 2.19 -2.19
CA PHE A 130 7.78 1.30 -2.37
C PHE A 130 8.08 0.50 -1.09
N VAL A 131 8.25 1.20 0.05
CA VAL A 131 8.50 0.57 1.37
C VAL A 131 7.40 -0.43 1.71
N HIS A 132 6.14 -0.05 1.50
CA HIS A 132 5.00 -0.94 1.76
C HIS A 132 5.03 -2.21 0.91
N LEU A 133 5.36 -2.11 -0.37
CA LEU A 133 5.36 -3.25 -1.29
C LEU A 133 6.49 -4.23 -0.99
N ILE A 134 7.69 -3.74 -0.67
CA ILE A 134 8.82 -4.61 -0.31
C ILE A 134 8.62 -5.27 1.05
N MET A 135 8.11 -4.55 2.06
CA MET A 135 7.79 -5.11 3.37
C MET A 135 6.66 -6.15 3.28
N SER A 136 5.72 -5.94 2.35
CA SER A 136 4.65 -6.90 2.08
C SER A 136 5.12 -8.08 1.21
N GLY A 137 6.24 -7.96 0.48
CA GLY A 137 6.65 -8.91 -0.53
C GLY A 137 5.55 -9.14 -1.58
N THR A 138 4.97 -8.05 -2.09
CA THR A 138 3.89 -8.11 -3.08
C THR A 138 4.02 -7.00 -4.11
N VAL A 139 3.59 -7.27 -5.35
CA VAL A 139 3.37 -6.24 -6.37
C VAL A 139 1.99 -5.57 -6.21
N PRO A 140 1.79 -4.34 -6.71
CA PRO A 140 0.48 -3.71 -6.80
C PRO A 140 -0.51 -4.56 -7.60
N GLN A 141 -1.54 -5.07 -6.95
CA GLN A 141 -2.58 -5.86 -7.61
C GLN A 141 -3.72 -4.96 -8.09
N ARG A 142 -3.85 -4.77 -9.41
CA ARG A 142 -5.09 -4.26 -10.04
C ARG A 142 -6.13 -5.38 -10.20
N GLY A 143 -6.46 -6.08 -9.11
CA GLY A 143 -7.44 -7.15 -9.12
C GLY A 143 -8.83 -6.65 -8.71
N GLY A 144 -9.71 -6.37 -9.68
CA GLY A 144 -11.10 -5.95 -9.45
C GLY A 144 -11.34 -4.43 -9.50
N SER A 145 -12.53 -3.97 -9.13
CA SER A 145 -12.92 -2.55 -9.06
C SER A 145 -12.21 -1.77 -7.93
N SER A 146 -11.48 -2.44 -7.04
CA SER A 146 -10.88 -1.86 -5.84
C SER A 146 -9.44 -1.38 -6.06
N ARG A 147 -9.23 -0.07 -6.04
CA ARG A 147 -7.92 0.62 -6.16
C ARG A 147 -7.26 0.77 -4.80
N LEU A 148 -6.84 -0.36 -4.24
CA LEU A 148 -6.43 -0.45 -2.85
C LEU A 148 -5.26 0.47 -2.48
N CYS A 149 -4.19 0.51 -3.28
CA CYS A 149 -3.07 1.43 -3.02
C CYS A 149 -3.49 2.90 -3.05
N THR A 150 -4.39 3.28 -3.96
CA THR A 150 -4.95 4.65 -4.02
C THR A 150 -5.73 4.99 -2.75
N LEU A 151 -6.53 4.07 -2.24
CA LEU A 151 -7.30 4.28 -1.02
C LEU A 151 -6.39 4.42 0.21
N LYS A 152 -5.38 3.54 0.33
CA LYS A 152 -4.44 3.56 1.47
C LYS A 152 -3.52 4.78 1.47
N PHE A 153 -2.99 5.16 0.31
CA PHE A 153 -1.96 6.23 0.23
C PHE A 153 -2.51 7.59 -0.16
N LYS A 154 -3.71 7.69 -0.72
CA LYS A 154 -4.32 8.98 -1.10
C LYS A 154 -5.61 9.24 -0.34
N GLY A 155 -6.59 8.34 -0.44
CA GLY A 155 -7.91 8.53 0.16
C GLY A 155 -7.83 8.82 1.67
N TRP A 156 -7.28 7.87 2.43
CA TRP A 156 -7.15 8.01 3.88
C TRP A 156 -6.31 9.22 4.31
N VAL A 157 -5.19 9.50 3.62
CA VAL A 157 -4.29 10.60 3.97
C VAL A 157 -4.97 11.95 3.81
N ILE A 158 -5.73 12.14 2.72
CA ILE A 158 -6.50 13.36 2.47
C ILE A 158 -7.65 13.49 3.48
N ASP A 159 -8.27 12.37 3.85
CA ASP A 159 -9.31 12.34 4.88
C ASP A 159 -8.79 12.78 6.25
N ALA A 160 -7.63 12.26 6.64
CA ALA A 160 -6.95 12.65 7.87
C ALA A 160 -6.63 14.16 7.90
N ILE A 161 -6.13 14.74 6.80
CA ILE A 161 -5.89 16.19 6.71
C ILE A 161 -7.17 17.00 6.87
N ALA A 162 -8.24 16.61 6.18
CA ALA A 162 -9.48 17.37 6.29
C ALA A 162 -10.10 17.27 7.69
N GLN A 163 -9.98 16.11 8.34
CA GLN A 163 -10.41 15.96 9.74
C GLN A 163 -9.54 16.80 10.67
N LEU A 164 -8.23 16.86 10.44
CA LEU A 164 -7.31 17.69 11.22
C LEU A 164 -7.64 19.19 11.10
N LEU A 165 -7.89 19.66 9.88
CA LEU A 165 -8.15 21.08 9.61
C LEU A 165 -9.51 21.55 10.11
N PHE A 166 -10.54 20.71 10.00
CA PHE A 166 -11.93 21.18 10.13
C PHE A 166 -12.72 20.43 11.19
N GLY A 167 -12.22 19.30 11.70
CA GLY A 167 -13.02 18.38 12.50
C GLY A 167 -14.34 18.07 11.80
N ASP A 168 -15.44 18.40 12.48
CA ASP A 168 -16.80 18.17 12.03
C ASP A 168 -17.41 19.35 11.26
N SER A 169 -16.63 20.42 11.09
CA SER A 169 -17.08 21.63 10.43
C SER A 169 -17.37 21.37 8.94
N PRO A 170 -18.39 22.03 8.38
CA PRO A 170 -18.75 21.88 6.98
C PRO A 170 -17.60 22.34 6.07
N ARG A 171 -17.40 21.60 4.98
CA ARG A 171 -16.35 21.84 3.97
C ARG A 171 -16.77 21.29 2.62
N LYS A 172 -16.30 21.92 1.53
CA LYS A 172 -16.50 21.42 0.16
C LYS A 172 -15.23 20.72 -0.33
N ARG A 173 -15.38 19.53 -0.92
CA ARG A 173 -14.25 18.76 -1.49
C ARG A 173 -14.39 18.57 -2.99
N PHE A 174 -13.30 18.83 -3.70
CA PHE A 174 -13.22 18.75 -5.15
C PHE A 174 -12.22 17.69 -5.59
N ILE A 175 -12.64 16.88 -6.55
CA ILE A 175 -11.79 15.87 -7.19
C ILE A 175 -11.86 16.08 -8.71
N GLY A 176 -10.70 16.22 -9.35
CA GLY A 176 -10.59 16.45 -10.79
C GLY A 176 -10.72 15.18 -11.63
N PHE A 177 -11.90 14.55 -11.65
CA PHE A 177 -12.23 13.54 -12.67
C PHE A 177 -12.88 14.22 -13.86
N ASN A 178 -12.44 13.92 -15.08
CA ASN A 178 -13.03 14.48 -16.30
C ASN A 178 -14.31 13.74 -16.73
N ALA A 179 -15.06 14.31 -17.67
CA ALA A 179 -16.34 13.77 -18.18
C ALA A 179 -16.25 12.33 -18.70
N ASP A 180 -15.12 11.94 -19.27
CA ASP A 180 -14.90 10.59 -19.81
C ASP A 180 -14.69 9.53 -18.69
N GLU A 181 -14.51 9.96 -17.44
CA GLU A 181 -14.25 9.12 -16.28
C GLU A 181 -15.50 8.83 -15.41
N ALA A 182 -16.72 9.02 -15.94
CA ALA A 182 -17.98 8.86 -15.19
C ALA A 182 -18.13 7.51 -14.45
N LYS A 183 -17.57 6.41 -14.99
CA LYS A 183 -17.58 5.09 -14.31
C LYS A 183 -16.78 5.09 -13.01
N ARG A 184 -15.71 5.89 -12.91
CA ARG A 184 -14.89 6.02 -11.70
C ARG A 184 -15.64 6.77 -10.60
N VAL A 185 -16.42 7.79 -10.96
CA VAL A 185 -17.26 8.54 -10.00
C VAL A 185 -18.32 7.64 -9.37
N LYS A 186 -19.02 6.83 -10.17
CA LYS A 186 -20.00 5.86 -9.62
C LYS A 186 -19.35 4.93 -8.60
N THR A 187 -18.10 4.51 -8.86
CA THR A 187 -17.33 3.69 -7.93
C THR A 187 -17.03 4.47 -6.64
N GLU A 188 -16.51 5.69 -6.75
CA GLU A 188 -16.20 6.56 -5.59
C GLU A 188 -17.43 6.85 -4.73
N GLN A 189 -18.58 7.12 -5.36
CA GLN A 189 -19.88 7.31 -4.70
C GLN A 189 -20.42 6.01 -4.08
N SER A 190 -20.11 4.85 -4.66
CA SER A 190 -20.62 3.54 -4.18
C SER A 190 -19.83 2.93 -3.02
N ILE A 191 -18.56 3.33 -2.86
CA ILE A 191 -17.63 2.83 -1.84
C ILE A 191 -18.10 3.14 -0.39
N HIS A 192 -19.15 3.94 -0.28
CA HIS A 192 -19.79 4.42 0.94
C HIS A 192 -20.45 3.36 1.84
N SER A 193 -20.50 2.07 1.49
CA SER A 193 -21.28 1.05 2.23
C SER A 193 -20.51 -0.13 2.85
N ALA A 194 -19.17 -0.18 2.79
CA ALA A 194 -18.42 -1.25 3.45
C ALA A 194 -16.95 -0.86 3.75
N PRO A 195 -16.50 -0.86 5.01
CA PRO A 195 -15.08 -0.71 5.35
C PRO A 195 -14.38 -2.07 5.19
N TYR A 196 -14.24 -2.55 3.95
CA TYR A 196 -13.46 -3.76 3.68
C TYR A 196 -12.43 -3.48 2.59
N TYR A 197 -11.33 -2.82 2.96
CA TYR A 197 -10.19 -2.60 2.08
C TYR A 197 -9.13 -3.67 2.31
N LEU A 198 -9.25 -4.75 1.53
CA LEU A 198 -8.32 -5.89 1.50
C LEU A 198 -6.96 -5.54 0.87
N ILE A 199 -6.17 -4.68 1.49
CA ILE A 199 -4.71 -4.74 1.37
C ILE A 199 -4.24 -5.88 2.27
N GLY A 200 -3.13 -6.54 1.94
CA GLY A 200 -2.61 -7.68 2.68
C GLY A 200 -2.40 -7.30 4.14
N TYR A 201 -3.42 -7.52 4.96
CA TYR A 201 -3.34 -7.36 6.39
C TYR A 201 -2.21 -8.24 6.90
N ASN A 202 -1.40 -7.69 7.79
CA ASN A 202 -0.66 -8.54 8.69
C ASN A 202 -1.73 -9.37 9.40
N ALA A 203 -1.73 -10.67 9.18
CA ALA A 203 -1.77 -11.63 10.26
C ALA A 203 -2.57 -11.25 11.52
N ASP A 204 -2.02 -10.30 12.26
CA ASP A 204 -2.36 -9.84 13.61
C ASP A 204 -3.55 -8.88 13.61
N GLU A 205 -3.93 -8.39 12.44
CA GLU A 205 -5.03 -7.46 12.22
C GLU A 205 -6.36 -8.17 11.96
N THR A 206 -6.38 -9.50 11.83
CA THR A 206 -7.64 -10.25 11.76
C THR A 206 -8.49 -10.08 13.02
N GLY A 207 -7.85 -9.81 14.17
CA GLY A 207 -8.53 -9.45 15.42
C GLY A 207 -8.97 -7.98 15.53
N ARG A 208 -8.31 -7.07 14.80
CA ARG A 208 -8.66 -5.63 14.75
C ARG A 208 -9.86 -5.34 13.85
N LEU A 209 -10.28 -6.28 13.01
CA LEU A 209 -11.58 -6.25 12.33
C LEU A 209 -12.78 -6.18 13.30
N LYS A 210 -12.56 -6.43 14.60
CA LYS A 210 -13.56 -6.25 15.67
C LYS A 210 -13.33 -4.99 16.51
N ASP A 211 -12.22 -4.29 16.32
CA ASP A 211 -11.91 -3.07 17.06
C ASP A 211 -12.65 -1.90 16.42
N ARG A 212 -13.86 -1.68 16.94
CA ARG A 212 -14.77 -0.59 16.58
C ARG A 212 -14.32 0.78 17.11
N SER A 213 -13.15 0.87 17.75
CA SER A 213 -12.64 2.07 18.44
C SER A 213 -12.46 3.28 17.53
N TYR A 214 -12.40 3.10 16.22
CA TYR A 214 -12.25 4.19 15.24
C TYR A 214 -13.38 4.32 14.21
N GLY A 215 -14.52 3.63 14.40
CA GLY A 215 -15.60 3.63 13.41
C GLY A 215 -17.03 3.68 13.93
N ASP A 216 -17.29 3.36 15.20
CA ASP A 216 -18.67 3.29 15.72
C ASP A 216 -19.12 4.50 16.54
N ALA A 217 -18.26 5.49 16.74
CA ALA A 217 -18.58 6.65 17.58
C ALA A 217 -18.26 7.96 16.87
N GLN A 218 -18.97 8.30 15.79
CA GLN A 218 -19.55 9.64 15.59
C GLN A 218 -20.58 9.63 14.43
N PRO A 219 -21.81 10.14 14.63
CA PRO A 219 -22.88 10.15 13.63
C PRO A 219 -22.80 11.42 12.75
N TYR A 220 -22.84 11.29 11.43
CA TYR A 220 -22.81 12.43 10.50
C TYR A 220 -23.91 12.33 9.43
N ASP A 221 -24.44 13.46 8.90
CA ASP A 221 -25.77 13.68 8.22
C ASP A 221 -25.80 14.30 6.77
N TYR A 222 -26.51 13.68 5.77
CA TYR A 222 -26.34 13.73 4.26
C TYR A 222 -27.66 13.94 3.55
N ALA A 223 -27.58 14.55 2.36
CA ALA A 223 -28.47 14.28 1.24
C ALA A 223 -27.77 14.56 -0.12
N ILE A 224 -28.10 13.74 -1.12
CA ILE A 224 -27.85 13.89 -2.57
C ILE A 224 -29.21 13.99 -3.28
N GLY A 225 -29.28 14.71 -4.41
CA GLY A 225 -30.44 14.73 -5.31
C GLY A 225 -30.38 13.65 -6.41
N PHE A 226 -31.53 13.02 -6.68
CA PHE A 226 -31.76 12.10 -7.80
C PHE A 226 -32.55 12.78 -8.93
N ASN A 227 -32.53 12.15 -10.10
CA ASN A 227 -33.22 12.56 -11.34
C ASN A 227 -34.74 12.26 -11.27
N ALA A 228 -35.54 12.92 -12.11
CA ALA A 228 -36.98 13.12 -11.96
C ALA A 228 -37.92 11.90 -12.18
N ASP A 229 -37.41 10.70 -12.51
CA ASP A 229 -38.26 9.56 -12.94
C ASP A 229 -38.33 8.36 -11.97
N GLU A 230 -37.89 8.49 -10.72
CA GLU A 230 -37.92 7.38 -9.72
C GLU A 230 -38.81 7.68 -8.50
N ALA A 231 -40.13 7.74 -8.69
CA ALA A 231 -41.11 8.11 -7.64
C ALA A 231 -41.30 7.10 -6.48
N GLY A 232 -40.51 6.03 -6.39
CA GLY A 232 -40.69 4.96 -5.40
C GLY A 232 -39.77 4.99 -4.17
N ARG A 233 -38.79 5.89 -4.10
CA ARG A 233 -37.68 5.81 -3.11
C ARG A 233 -37.76 6.78 -1.91
N ILE A 234 -38.87 7.49 -1.75
CA ILE A 234 -39.09 8.34 -0.58
C ILE A 234 -39.66 7.48 0.55
N LYS A 235 -38.79 6.81 1.33
CA LYS A 235 -39.12 6.60 2.76
C LYS A 235 -38.00 6.29 3.75
N GLU A 236 -36.72 6.17 3.36
CA GLU A 236 -35.67 5.93 4.38
C GLU A 236 -34.35 6.62 4.03
N SER A 237 -34.10 7.84 4.54
CA SER A 237 -32.73 8.36 4.65
C SER A 237 -32.56 9.45 5.72
N LYS A 238 -31.79 9.14 6.77
CA LYS A 238 -31.07 10.09 7.63
C LYS A 238 -29.61 9.57 7.71
N GLN A 239 -28.56 10.41 7.53
CA GLN A 239 -27.10 10.25 7.88
C GLN A 239 -25.92 10.25 6.80
N ARG A 240 -25.16 11.38 6.49
CA ARG A 240 -23.66 11.80 6.26
C ARG A 240 -23.22 13.33 6.00
N ARG A 241 -22.26 13.96 6.72
CA ARG A 241 -21.85 15.43 6.65
C ARG A 241 -20.90 15.94 5.51
N GLN A 242 -20.61 15.24 4.41
CA GLN A 242 -19.60 15.68 3.39
C GLN A 242 -20.15 15.82 1.95
N ILE A 243 -19.80 16.91 1.24
CA ILE A 243 -20.19 17.16 -0.17
C ILE A 243 -18.96 17.02 -1.10
N PHE A 244 -18.93 15.93 -1.88
CA PHE A 244 -17.99 15.78 -3.00
C PHE A 244 -18.55 16.43 -4.26
N ARG A 245 -17.74 17.24 -4.94
CA ARG A 245 -18.04 17.84 -6.24
C ARG A 245 -17.08 17.32 -7.29
N PHE A 246 -17.55 17.19 -8.53
CA PHE A 246 -16.78 16.71 -9.67
C PHE A 246 -16.84 17.74 -10.80
N PRO A 247 -16.17 18.91 -10.64
CA PRO A 247 -16.44 20.09 -11.46
C PRO A 247 -16.19 19.88 -12.96
N LEU A 248 -15.14 19.15 -13.35
CA LEU A 248 -14.86 18.90 -14.76
C LEU A 248 -15.99 18.11 -15.44
N ILE A 249 -16.72 17.26 -14.70
CA ILE A 249 -17.91 16.58 -15.21
C ILE A 249 -19.09 17.54 -15.25
N GLU A 250 -19.31 18.30 -14.18
CA GLU A 250 -20.37 19.32 -14.09
C GLU A 250 -20.26 20.36 -15.22
N MET A 251 -19.03 20.68 -15.63
CA MET A 251 -18.71 21.57 -16.76
C MET A 251 -18.67 20.88 -18.12
N GLY A 252 -18.81 19.55 -18.19
CA GLY A 252 -18.75 18.79 -19.44
C GLY A 252 -17.36 18.72 -20.08
N HIS A 253 -16.29 18.96 -19.32
CA HIS A 253 -14.91 18.91 -19.82
C HIS A 253 -14.38 17.48 -19.85
N GLY A 254 -14.14 16.98 -21.07
CA GLY A 254 -13.51 15.70 -21.33
C GLY A 254 -11.98 15.75 -21.34
N ARG A 255 -11.38 14.63 -21.71
CA ARG A 255 -9.93 14.41 -21.66
C ARG A 255 -9.14 15.36 -22.54
N LYS A 256 -9.55 15.51 -23.81
CA LYS A 256 -8.86 16.38 -24.79
C LYS A 256 -8.80 17.83 -24.31
N TRP A 257 -9.90 18.29 -23.71
CA TRP A 257 -9.97 19.63 -23.13
C TRP A 257 -8.94 19.78 -22.00
N CYS A 258 -8.86 18.81 -21.08
CA CYS A 258 -7.90 18.87 -19.96
C CYS A 258 -6.44 18.89 -20.47
N GLU A 259 -6.13 18.09 -21.50
CA GLU A 259 -4.81 18.04 -22.13
C GLU A 259 -4.44 19.39 -22.77
N GLN A 260 -5.32 19.92 -23.62
CA GLN A 260 -5.14 21.21 -24.26
C GLN A 260 -5.00 22.32 -23.23
N ARG A 261 -5.89 22.38 -22.24
CA ARG A 261 -5.89 23.41 -21.19
C ARG A 261 -4.56 23.47 -20.44
N VAL A 262 -4.03 22.32 -20.01
CA VAL A 262 -2.75 22.25 -19.29
C VAL A 262 -1.60 22.58 -20.21
N ASN A 263 -1.53 22.02 -21.42
CA ASN A 263 -0.42 22.25 -22.33
C ASN A 263 -0.37 23.71 -22.79
N ASP A 264 -1.51 24.31 -23.13
CA ASP A 264 -1.61 25.72 -23.52
C ASP A 264 -1.20 26.63 -22.36
N PHE A 265 -1.64 26.32 -21.14
CA PHE A 265 -1.26 27.07 -19.95
C PHE A 265 0.25 26.97 -19.68
N VAL A 266 0.80 25.76 -19.65
CA VAL A 266 2.22 25.51 -19.38
C VAL A 266 3.09 26.16 -20.46
N SER A 267 2.71 26.04 -21.73
CA SER A 267 3.42 26.68 -22.84
C SER A 267 3.40 28.20 -22.72
N ARG A 268 2.24 28.81 -22.44
CA ARG A 268 2.15 30.26 -22.21
C ARG A 268 2.97 30.70 -21.00
N PHE A 269 2.81 30.03 -19.86
CA PHE A 269 3.45 30.38 -18.59
C PHE A 269 4.97 30.26 -18.66
N THR A 270 5.48 29.25 -19.35
CA THR A 270 6.92 29.02 -19.50
C THR A 270 7.52 29.70 -20.73
N GLN A 271 6.73 30.45 -21.51
CA GLN A 271 7.14 31.05 -22.78
C GLN A 271 7.71 30.01 -23.76
N GLY A 272 7.04 28.86 -23.84
CA GLY A 272 7.39 27.76 -24.74
C GLY A 272 8.51 26.84 -24.26
N ARG A 273 9.11 27.08 -23.08
CA ARG A 273 10.18 26.23 -22.53
C ARG A 273 9.69 24.85 -22.10
N MET A 274 8.39 24.69 -21.80
CA MET A 274 7.75 23.43 -21.45
C MET A 274 6.43 23.28 -22.21
N THR A 275 6.13 22.07 -22.70
CA THR A 275 4.95 21.83 -23.54
C THR A 275 4.12 20.60 -23.15
N GLN A 276 4.55 19.81 -22.16
CA GLN A 276 3.94 18.50 -21.92
C GLN A 276 3.59 18.22 -20.45
N GLY A 277 2.29 18.06 -20.17
CA GLY A 277 1.80 17.36 -18.98
C GLY A 277 1.64 15.86 -19.24
N LYS A 278 2.28 15.00 -18.43
CA LYS A 278 2.03 13.55 -18.46
C LYS A 278 0.70 13.19 -17.77
N LYS A 279 0.13 12.04 -18.17
CA LYS A 279 -1.11 11.47 -17.59
C LYS A 279 -1.04 11.29 -16.07
N SER A 280 -2.21 11.15 -15.45
CA SER A 280 -2.33 10.81 -14.02
C SER A 280 -1.53 9.54 -13.64
N PHE A 281 -0.70 9.68 -12.61
CA PHE A 281 0.29 8.69 -12.13
C PHE A 281 -0.31 7.30 -11.90
N CYS A 282 -1.50 7.19 -11.31
CA CYS A 282 -2.02 5.89 -10.87
C CYS A 282 -2.57 5.00 -11.99
N VAL A 283 -3.02 5.54 -13.12
CA VAL A 283 -3.73 4.77 -14.16
C VAL A 283 -2.86 4.50 -15.37
N ASN A 284 -1.96 5.41 -15.74
CA ASN A 284 -1.21 5.33 -17.00
C ASN A 284 0.32 5.38 -16.84
N GLY A 285 0.86 5.82 -15.70
CA GLY A 285 2.31 6.00 -15.51
C GLY A 285 2.84 5.53 -14.16
N CYS A 286 2.22 4.52 -13.56
CA CYS A 286 2.72 3.98 -12.29
C CYS A 286 3.94 3.11 -12.60
N PRO A 287 5.14 3.41 -12.05
CA PRO A 287 6.33 2.62 -12.31
C PRO A 287 6.22 1.19 -11.77
N PHE A 288 5.27 0.96 -10.84
CA PHE A 288 5.05 -0.30 -10.15
C PHE A 288 3.76 -1.02 -10.60
N SER A 289 3.26 -0.82 -11.82
CA SER A 289 2.09 -1.57 -12.28
C SER A 289 2.07 -1.75 -13.79
N GLU A 290 2.02 -3.01 -14.23
CA GLU A 290 1.49 -3.33 -15.56
C GLU A 290 -0.01 -3.01 -15.56
N CYS A 291 -0.48 -2.31 -16.59
CA CYS A 291 -1.91 -2.09 -16.81
C CYS A 291 -2.55 -3.40 -17.32
N ASN A 292 -2.71 -4.38 -16.43
CA ASN A 292 -3.32 -5.66 -16.81
C ASN A 292 -4.83 -5.49 -17.09
N GLY A 293 -5.24 -5.77 -18.33
CA GLY A 293 -6.64 -6.05 -18.67
C GLY A 293 -7.08 -5.50 -20.02
N LYS A 294 -7.17 -6.40 -21.01
CA LYS A 294 -8.05 -6.41 -22.20
C LYS A 294 -8.56 -5.06 -22.72
N GLN A 295 -8.17 -4.75 -23.97
CA GLN A 295 -8.65 -3.62 -24.77
C GLN A 295 -8.32 -2.24 -24.19
N ARG A 296 -7.05 -1.85 -24.33
CA ARG A 296 -6.82 -0.52 -24.88
C ARG A 296 -6.32 -0.74 -26.29
N GLU A 297 -7.10 -0.26 -27.25
CA GLU A 297 -6.62 -0.08 -28.61
C GLU A 297 -5.24 0.60 -28.54
N ARG A 298 -4.31 0.05 -29.32
CA ARG A 298 -3.00 0.63 -29.61
C ARG A 298 -3.15 2.14 -29.74
N GLY A 299 -2.66 2.89 -28.75
CA GLY A 299 -2.97 4.32 -28.71
C GLY A 299 -2.17 5.12 -27.69
N ASN A 300 -2.16 4.77 -26.40
CA ASN A 300 -1.50 5.61 -25.40
C ASN A 300 -1.05 4.80 -24.18
N ASN A 301 0.24 4.46 -24.10
CA ASN A 301 0.93 3.68 -23.05
C ASN A 301 1.04 2.18 -23.35
N THR A 302 1.73 1.87 -24.45
CA THR A 302 2.42 0.60 -24.69
C THR A 302 3.69 0.51 -23.83
N HIS A 303 4.26 -0.69 -23.66
CA HIS A 303 5.52 -0.94 -22.93
C HIS A 303 6.67 0.06 -23.26
N GLY A 304 6.66 0.68 -24.45
CA GLY A 304 7.58 1.75 -24.84
C GLY A 304 7.58 2.96 -23.89
N ASP A 305 6.42 3.36 -23.34
CA ASP A 305 6.37 4.53 -22.44
C ASP A 305 7.02 4.23 -21.08
N LEU A 306 6.81 3.02 -20.52
CA LEU A 306 7.41 2.65 -19.24
C LEU A 306 8.92 2.39 -19.36
N ARG A 307 9.38 1.81 -20.47
CA ARG A 307 10.82 1.69 -20.77
C ARG A 307 11.47 3.07 -20.85
N GLN A 308 10.84 4.00 -21.56
CA GLN A 308 11.32 5.38 -21.66
C GLN A 308 11.25 6.12 -20.32
N ASP A 309 10.21 5.88 -19.52
CA ASP A 309 10.10 6.44 -18.17
C ASP A 309 11.24 5.95 -17.27
N TRP A 310 11.58 4.66 -17.32
CA TRP A 310 12.74 4.12 -16.58
C TRP A 310 14.08 4.57 -17.14
N LEU A 311 14.20 4.88 -18.43
CA LEU A 311 15.41 5.51 -18.98
C LEU A 311 15.57 6.94 -18.43
N ASN A 312 14.46 7.68 -18.33
CA ASN A 312 14.47 9.04 -17.81
C ASN A 312 14.64 9.06 -16.29
N GLU A 313 14.12 8.06 -15.58
CA GLU A 313 14.10 7.94 -14.13
C GLU A 313 14.51 6.53 -13.68
N PRO A 314 15.81 6.19 -13.77
CA PRO A 314 16.33 4.84 -13.57
C PRO A 314 16.08 4.28 -12.17
N GLU A 315 16.01 5.15 -11.15
CA GLU A 315 15.65 4.79 -9.78
C GLU A 315 14.34 3.97 -9.75
N TYR A 316 13.33 4.41 -10.50
CA TYR A 316 12.03 3.73 -10.56
C TYR A 316 12.06 2.39 -11.28
N GLY A 317 12.93 2.26 -12.29
CA GLY A 317 13.18 0.99 -12.94
C GLY A 317 13.81 -0.01 -11.98
N GLY A 318 14.83 0.42 -11.25
CA GLY A 318 15.50 -0.42 -10.26
C GLY A 318 14.59 -0.82 -9.11
N GLU A 319 13.77 0.09 -8.60
CA GLU A 319 12.77 -0.19 -7.57
C GLU A 319 11.67 -1.15 -8.05
N ALA A 320 11.20 -1.00 -9.29
CA ALA A 320 10.23 -1.91 -9.88
C ALA A 320 10.80 -3.33 -9.99
N ALA A 321 12.06 -3.46 -10.43
CA ALA A 321 12.76 -4.74 -10.48
C ALA A 321 12.94 -5.35 -9.10
N PHE A 322 13.27 -4.52 -8.09
CA PHE A 322 13.44 -4.96 -6.72
C PHE A 322 12.12 -5.41 -6.08
N ILE A 323 11.02 -4.67 -6.26
CA ILE A 323 9.69 -5.08 -5.82
C ILE A 323 9.28 -6.41 -6.45
N GLU A 324 9.51 -6.57 -7.76
CA GLU A 324 9.18 -7.82 -8.45
C GLU A 324 10.04 -8.98 -7.95
N HIS A 325 11.34 -8.77 -7.72
CA HIS A 325 12.22 -9.76 -7.10
C HIS A 325 11.63 -10.24 -5.77
N MET A 326 11.33 -9.31 -4.87
CA MET A 326 10.78 -9.62 -3.55
C MET A 326 9.45 -10.38 -3.64
N ALA A 327 8.56 -9.97 -4.53
CA ALA A 327 7.27 -10.61 -4.71
C ALA A 327 7.40 -12.02 -5.30
N LEU A 328 8.27 -12.21 -6.29
CA LEU A 328 8.52 -13.50 -6.92
C LEU A 328 9.24 -14.48 -5.99
N ALA A 329 10.11 -13.98 -5.11
CA ALA A 329 10.72 -14.78 -4.05
C ALA A 329 9.66 -15.49 -3.21
N LEU A 330 8.66 -14.75 -2.73
CA LEU A 330 7.60 -15.29 -1.88
C LEU A 330 6.43 -15.92 -2.65
N ASN A 331 6.25 -15.55 -3.90
CA ASN A 331 5.16 -16.03 -4.74
C ASN A 331 5.51 -15.88 -6.23
N ASP A 332 5.94 -17.00 -6.82
CA ASP A 332 6.14 -17.21 -8.25
C ASP A 332 4.97 -16.73 -9.14
N ASN A 333 3.74 -16.66 -8.62
CA ASN A 333 2.55 -16.19 -9.33
C ASN A 333 2.25 -14.69 -9.16
N GLN A 334 3.21 -13.90 -8.67
CA GLN A 334 3.09 -12.43 -8.55
C GLN A 334 4.16 -11.67 -9.32
N PRO A 335 4.38 -11.95 -10.63
CA PRO A 335 5.18 -11.04 -11.43
C PRO A 335 4.45 -9.69 -11.59
N LEU A 336 5.21 -8.64 -11.83
CA LEU A 336 4.68 -7.33 -12.15
C LEU A 336 4.05 -7.33 -13.55
N TYR A 337 4.71 -8.02 -14.48
CA TYR A 337 4.25 -8.22 -15.86
C TYR A 337 3.93 -9.69 -16.15
N LYS A 338 2.89 -9.94 -16.93
CA LYS A 338 2.44 -11.32 -17.19
C LYS A 338 3.45 -12.15 -17.97
N THR A 339 4.18 -11.54 -18.90
CA THR A 339 4.99 -12.24 -19.91
C THR A 339 6.50 -12.09 -19.75
N GLN A 340 6.96 -11.09 -19.01
CA GLN A 340 8.37 -10.74 -18.91
C GLN A 340 8.69 -10.23 -17.51
N LEU A 341 9.94 -10.35 -17.06
CA LEU A 341 10.35 -9.71 -15.80
C LEU A 341 10.84 -8.29 -16.06
N VAL A 342 10.69 -7.42 -15.08
CA VAL A 342 11.19 -6.04 -15.11
C VAL A 342 12.69 -6.03 -15.37
N ILE A 343 13.45 -6.86 -14.67
CA ILE A 343 14.91 -6.90 -14.84
C ILE A 343 15.32 -7.32 -16.26
N ASP A 344 14.54 -8.19 -16.90
CA ASP A 344 14.78 -8.59 -18.29
C ASP A 344 14.46 -7.43 -19.24
N ILE A 345 13.39 -6.68 -18.99
CA ILE A 345 13.08 -5.44 -19.72
C ILE A 345 14.24 -4.44 -19.61
N LEU A 346 14.77 -4.24 -18.39
CA LEU A 346 15.87 -3.30 -18.17
C LEU A 346 17.13 -3.72 -18.94
N ARG A 347 17.47 -5.01 -18.93
CA ARG A 347 18.60 -5.57 -19.69
C ARG A 347 18.42 -5.42 -21.19
N GLU A 348 17.25 -5.77 -21.72
CA GLU A 348 16.93 -5.60 -23.15
C GLU A 348 16.97 -4.14 -23.60
N SER A 349 16.63 -3.21 -22.70
CA SER A 349 16.70 -1.76 -22.96
C SER A 349 18.08 -1.16 -22.68
N GLU A 350 19.07 -1.96 -22.28
CA GLU A 350 20.42 -1.52 -21.91
C GLU A 350 20.43 -0.40 -20.85
N ASN A 351 19.45 -0.40 -19.95
CA ASN A 351 19.32 0.63 -18.92
C ASN A 351 20.25 0.35 -17.73
N ALA A 352 21.55 0.60 -17.93
CA ALA A 352 22.60 0.35 -16.95
C ALA A 352 22.36 1.08 -15.62
N ALA A 353 21.80 2.29 -15.66
CA ALA A 353 21.52 3.07 -14.45
C ALA A 353 20.42 2.42 -13.59
N ALA A 354 19.34 1.94 -14.19
CA ALA A 354 18.28 1.25 -13.46
C ALA A 354 18.74 -0.11 -12.91
N ILE A 355 19.59 -0.82 -13.67
CA ILE A 355 20.21 -2.08 -13.23
C ILE A 355 21.13 -1.81 -12.03
N ALA A 356 21.98 -0.78 -12.09
CA ALA A 356 22.83 -0.39 -10.98
C ALA A 356 22.01 -0.02 -9.73
N HIS A 357 20.89 0.69 -9.89
CA HIS A 357 19.99 0.99 -8.76
C HIS A 357 19.39 -0.29 -8.16
N TYR A 358 18.94 -1.22 -9.00
CA TYR A 358 18.47 -2.53 -8.54
C TYR A 358 19.55 -3.31 -7.78
N GLU A 359 20.80 -3.28 -8.23
CA GLU A 359 21.95 -3.91 -7.57
C GLU A 359 22.28 -3.24 -6.23
N LEU A 360 22.21 -1.91 -6.15
CA LEU A 360 22.35 -1.19 -4.88
C LEU A 360 21.27 -1.60 -3.86
N LEU A 361 20.03 -1.79 -4.33
CA LEU A 361 18.96 -2.30 -3.47
C LEU A 361 19.26 -3.75 -3.03
N LEU A 362 19.72 -4.64 -3.92
CA LEU A 362 20.15 -5.99 -3.52
C LEU A 362 21.31 -5.98 -2.52
N ALA A 363 22.19 -5.00 -2.60
CA ALA A 363 23.30 -4.79 -1.67
C ALA A 363 22.87 -4.21 -0.31
N GLY A 364 21.61 -3.79 -0.16
CA GLY A 364 21.05 -3.33 1.12
C GLY A 364 20.72 -1.83 1.21
N ALA A 365 20.76 -1.07 0.12
CA ALA A 365 20.45 0.36 0.14
C ALA A 365 19.04 0.69 0.68
N TRP A 366 18.11 -0.27 0.68
CA TRP A 366 16.76 -0.12 1.24
C TRP A 366 16.69 -0.11 2.77
N VAL A 367 17.75 -0.55 3.48
CA VAL A 367 17.71 -0.79 4.94
C VAL A 367 17.33 0.48 5.70
N SER A 368 17.87 1.63 5.30
CA SER A 368 17.59 2.94 5.91
C SER A 368 16.12 3.36 5.80
N ALA A 369 15.41 2.89 4.77
CA ALA A 369 13.99 3.17 4.58
C ALA A 369 13.08 2.21 5.37
N VAL A 370 13.55 0.98 5.64
CA VAL A 370 12.74 -0.07 6.28
C VAL A 370 12.86 -0.09 7.80
N ILE A 371 14.07 0.14 8.36
CA ILE A 371 14.27 0.09 9.82
C ILE A 371 13.27 0.99 10.58
N PRO A 372 13.09 2.28 10.23
CA PRO A 372 12.13 3.14 10.93
C PRO A 372 10.70 2.60 10.86
N SER A 373 10.35 1.93 9.76
CA SER A 373 9.04 1.30 9.61
C SER A 373 8.87 0.09 10.54
N PHE A 374 9.90 -0.74 10.71
CA PHE A 374 9.87 -1.85 11.67
C PHE A 374 9.79 -1.37 13.12
N GLU A 375 10.51 -0.31 13.48
CA GLU A 375 10.43 0.28 14.82
C GLU A 375 9.02 0.76 15.15
N ARG A 376 8.36 1.44 14.21
CA ARG A 376 6.93 1.81 14.35
C ARG A 376 6.02 0.61 14.51
N LEU A 377 6.29 -0.51 13.83
CA LEU A 377 5.53 -1.75 14.01
C LEU A 377 5.71 -2.33 15.42
N ILE A 378 6.92 -2.28 15.96
CA ILE A 378 7.24 -2.73 17.32
C ILE A 378 6.50 -1.86 18.34
N ASP A 379 6.63 -0.54 18.26
CA ASP A 379 5.94 0.40 19.15
C ASP A 379 4.43 0.21 19.11
N SER A 380 3.92 0.00 17.89
CA SER A 380 2.53 -0.32 17.63
C SER A 380 2.04 -1.60 18.33
N ALA A 381 2.89 -2.62 18.40
CA ALA A 381 2.58 -3.88 19.06
C ALA A 381 2.69 -3.75 20.59
N ILE A 382 3.69 -3.02 21.09
CA ILE A 382 3.87 -2.70 22.52
C ILE A 382 2.65 -1.94 23.04
N ALA A 383 2.21 -0.89 22.34
CA ALA A 383 1.02 -0.13 22.72
C ALA A 383 -0.24 -1.01 22.77
N ALA A 384 -0.39 -1.93 21.83
CA ALA A 384 -1.51 -2.88 21.83
C ALA A 384 -1.43 -3.86 23.03
N GLN A 385 -0.24 -4.32 23.39
CA GLN A 385 -0.02 -5.17 24.57
C GLN A 385 -0.38 -4.40 25.86
N THR A 386 0.09 -3.16 25.99
CA THR A 386 -0.22 -2.28 27.13
C THR A 386 -1.73 -2.03 27.27
N SER A 387 -2.43 -1.78 26.17
CA SER A 387 -3.90 -1.62 26.17
C SER A 387 -4.63 -2.88 26.65
N ARG A 388 -4.13 -4.08 26.31
CA ARG A 388 -4.70 -5.35 26.83
C ARG A 388 -4.52 -5.45 28.34
N ARG A 389 -3.34 -5.13 28.88
CA ARG A 389 -3.07 -5.08 30.33
C ARG A 389 -4.05 -4.14 31.03
N GLN A 390 -4.23 -2.93 30.50
CA GLN A 390 -5.17 -1.93 31.03
C GLN A 390 -6.63 -2.40 31.00
N THR A 391 -7.03 -3.13 29.96
CA THR A 391 -8.38 -3.68 29.80
C THR A 391 -8.58 -5.04 30.49
N LYS A 392 -7.65 -5.44 31.37
CA LYS A 392 -7.63 -6.74 32.08
C LYS A 392 -7.75 -7.95 31.14
N LYS A 393 -7.37 -7.79 29.88
CA LYS A 393 -7.26 -8.90 28.92
C LYS A 393 -5.90 -9.55 29.09
N PRO A 394 -5.81 -10.88 28.94
CA PRO A 394 -4.53 -11.55 28.97
C PRO A 394 -3.62 -11.01 27.87
N GLU A 395 -2.34 -10.98 28.21
CA GLU A 395 -1.24 -10.68 27.32
C GLU A 395 -1.31 -11.57 26.08
N SER A 396 -1.05 -10.97 24.91
CA SER A 396 -1.03 -11.72 23.68
C SER A 396 0.37 -12.29 23.48
N ALA A 397 0.55 -13.59 23.71
CA ALA A 397 1.80 -14.29 23.40
C ALA A 397 2.22 -14.06 21.94
N ARG A 398 1.25 -13.93 21.04
CA ARG A 398 1.48 -13.57 19.64
C ARG A 398 2.09 -12.18 19.46
N LEU A 399 1.60 -11.17 20.16
CA LEU A 399 2.15 -9.80 20.05
C LEU A 399 3.55 -9.75 20.63
N GLN A 400 3.76 -10.41 21.77
CA GLN A 400 5.08 -10.52 22.38
C GLN A 400 6.09 -11.17 21.41
N ALA A 401 5.72 -12.31 20.85
CA ALA A 401 6.58 -13.01 19.90
C ALA A 401 6.78 -12.22 18.59
N PHE A 402 5.83 -11.37 18.20
CA PHE A 402 6.01 -10.43 17.08
C PHE A 402 7.05 -9.36 17.43
N ILE A 403 6.92 -8.71 18.59
CA ILE A 403 7.87 -7.69 19.07
C ILE A 403 9.30 -8.24 19.08
N GLU A 404 9.50 -9.41 19.69
CA GLU A 404 10.82 -10.04 19.80
C GLU A 404 11.42 -10.37 18.43
N ARG A 405 10.64 -10.98 17.53
CA ARG A 405 11.13 -11.33 16.19
C ARG A 405 11.43 -10.10 15.33
N THR A 406 10.60 -9.07 15.38
CA THR A 406 10.83 -7.85 14.61
C THR A 406 11.99 -7.04 15.17
N ALA A 407 12.17 -6.99 16.49
CA ALA A 407 13.33 -6.34 17.12
C ALA A 407 14.64 -7.06 16.75
N ALA A 408 14.65 -8.40 16.80
CA ALA A 408 15.78 -9.20 16.34
C ALA A 408 16.10 -8.94 14.86
N GLN A 409 15.07 -8.81 14.01
CA GLN A 409 15.25 -8.46 12.61
C GLN A 409 15.91 -7.08 12.44
N VAL A 410 15.46 -6.05 13.18
CA VAL A 410 16.08 -4.71 13.15
C VAL A 410 17.55 -4.78 13.56
N GLU A 411 17.88 -5.52 14.61
CA GLU A 411 19.25 -5.69 15.09
C GLU A 411 20.13 -6.38 14.04
N HIS A 412 19.64 -7.44 13.40
CA HIS A 412 20.34 -8.08 12.29
C HIS A 412 20.59 -7.13 11.11
N LEU A 413 19.61 -6.29 10.75
CA LEU A 413 19.78 -5.31 9.69
C LEU A 413 20.84 -4.24 10.04
N ARG A 414 20.90 -3.80 11.31
CA ARG A 414 21.95 -2.89 11.80
C ARG A 414 23.35 -3.50 11.75
N GLN A 415 23.44 -4.82 11.89
CA GLN A 415 24.68 -5.59 11.73
C GLN A 415 25.04 -5.85 10.25
N GLY A 416 24.28 -5.31 9.29
CA GLY A 416 24.50 -5.51 7.86
C GLY A 416 24.01 -6.85 7.32
N LYS A 417 23.24 -7.64 8.09
CA LYS A 417 22.65 -8.92 7.65
C LYS A 417 21.40 -8.65 6.81
N THR A 418 21.61 -8.24 5.56
CA THR A 418 20.58 -7.73 4.65
C THR A 418 19.82 -8.83 3.89
N TRP A 419 20.19 -10.09 4.06
CA TRP A 419 19.53 -11.23 3.42
C TRP A 419 18.92 -12.18 4.46
N ALA A 420 17.90 -12.92 4.04
CA ALA A 420 17.24 -13.90 4.87
C ALA A 420 16.80 -15.14 4.08
N VAL A 421 16.75 -16.27 4.78
CA VAL A 421 16.07 -17.49 4.33
C VAL A 421 14.66 -17.48 4.91
N TYR A 422 13.66 -17.38 4.05
CA TYR A 422 12.26 -17.39 4.44
C TYR A 422 11.64 -18.77 4.27
N CYS A 423 10.87 -19.21 5.27
CA CYS A 423 9.89 -20.27 5.12
C CYS A 423 8.54 -19.65 4.72
N VAL A 424 8.05 -20.03 3.54
CA VAL A 424 6.75 -19.57 3.02
C VAL A 424 5.79 -20.74 2.94
N ARG A 425 4.69 -20.65 3.69
CA ARG A 425 3.63 -21.65 3.74
C ARG A 425 2.32 -21.08 3.28
N ARG A 426 1.60 -21.87 2.47
CA ARG A 426 0.30 -21.50 1.91
C ARG A 426 -0.67 -22.67 2.07
N MET A 427 -1.83 -22.42 2.67
CA MET A 427 -2.93 -23.39 2.71
C MET A 427 -4.08 -22.90 1.83
N PHE A 428 -4.46 -23.73 0.86
CA PHE A 428 -5.57 -23.49 -0.05
C PHE A 428 -6.75 -24.33 0.40
N THR A 429 -7.84 -23.68 0.76
CA THR A 429 -9.05 -24.33 1.29
C THR A 429 -10.22 -24.09 0.34
N ARG A 430 -11.24 -24.94 0.47
CA ARG A 430 -12.49 -24.82 -0.30
C ARG A 430 -13.53 -24.07 0.52
N SER A 431 -14.35 -23.26 -0.14
CA SER A 431 -15.53 -22.70 0.50
C SER A 431 -16.48 -23.84 0.91
N PRO A 432 -17.02 -23.84 2.14
CA PRO A 432 -18.06 -24.81 2.52
C PRO A 432 -19.35 -24.61 1.72
N ASP A 433 -19.55 -23.41 1.18
CA ASP A 433 -20.63 -23.06 0.27
C ASP A 433 -20.12 -23.08 -1.16
N ALA A 434 -20.56 -24.08 -1.95
CA ALA A 434 -20.14 -24.27 -3.34
C ALA A 434 -20.53 -23.11 -4.27
N THR A 435 -21.48 -22.23 -3.87
CA THR A 435 -21.88 -21.05 -4.64
C THR A 435 -20.92 -19.87 -4.45
N LYS A 436 -20.06 -19.91 -3.41
CA LYS A 436 -19.12 -18.84 -3.09
C LYS A 436 -17.73 -19.13 -3.64
N LYS A 437 -17.00 -18.06 -3.97
CA LYS A 437 -15.58 -18.16 -4.29
C LYS A 437 -14.83 -18.69 -3.07
N ASP A 438 -13.91 -19.61 -3.33
CA ASP A 438 -13.00 -20.10 -2.30
C ASP A 438 -12.27 -18.96 -1.59
N PRO A 439 -12.00 -19.13 -0.28
CA PRO A 439 -11.32 -18.11 0.50
C PRO A 439 -9.90 -17.87 -0.01
N LYS A 440 -9.38 -16.66 0.25
CA LYS A 440 -7.96 -16.38 0.03
C LYS A 440 -7.11 -17.37 0.83
N PRO A 441 -5.96 -17.85 0.29
CA PRO A 441 -5.11 -18.80 0.99
C PRO A 441 -4.68 -18.27 2.36
N PHE A 442 -4.58 -19.16 3.35
CA PHE A 442 -3.88 -18.83 4.60
C PHE A 442 -2.39 -18.82 4.32
N ARG A 443 -1.71 -17.74 4.69
CA ARG A 443 -0.29 -17.55 4.41
C ARG A 443 0.47 -17.41 5.73
N GLN A 444 1.65 -18.00 5.77
CA GLN A 444 2.64 -17.80 6.81
C GLN A 444 3.99 -17.54 6.13
N THR A 445 4.68 -16.50 6.57
CA THR A 445 6.04 -16.15 6.16
C THR A 445 6.85 -15.97 7.43
N ARG A 446 7.93 -16.75 7.58
CA ARG A 446 8.85 -16.70 8.72
C ARG A 446 10.27 -16.60 8.21
N ILE A 447 11.13 -15.93 8.98
CA ILE A 447 12.57 -15.93 8.75
C ILE A 447 13.16 -17.11 9.53
N LEU A 448 13.98 -17.91 8.87
CA LEU A 448 14.69 -19.05 9.47
C LEU A 448 16.15 -18.72 9.77
N PHE A 449 16.75 -17.88 8.94
CA PHE A 449 18.14 -17.47 9.04
C PHE A 449 18.29 -16.06 8.46
N GLN A 450 19.19 -15.25 9.03
CA GLN A 450 19.57 -13.94 8.52
C GLN A 450 21.09 -13.82 8.47
N GLY A 451 21.59 -13.26 7.39
CA GLY A 451 23.02 -13.13 7.16
C GLY A 451 23.31 -12.31 5.91
N GLN A 452 24.52 -12.48 5.40
CA GLN A 452 24.85 -12.13 4.02
C GLN A 452 24.22 -13.13 3.04
N GLN A 453 24.20 -12.78 1.76
CA GLN A 453 23.57 -13.60 0.72
C GLN A 453 24.19 -15.01 0.65
N ASP A 454 25.52 -15.12 0.68
CA ASP A 454 26.27 -16.38 0.61
C ASP A 454 26.04 -17.27 1.84
N GLU A 455 25.92 -16.67 3.02
CA GLU A 455 25.53 -17.37 4.25
C GLU A 455 24.12 -17.94 4.14
N CYS A 456 23.17 -17.16 3.62
CA CYS A 456 21.80 -17.61 3.40
C CYS A 456 21.72 -18.72 2.35
N ASP A 457 22.51 -18.65 1.28
CA ASP A 457 22.58 -19.68 0.25
C ASP A 457 23.15 -20.99 0.79
N ARG A 458 24.23 -20.93 1.59
CA ARG A 458 24.79 -22.11 2.28
C ARG A 458 23.77 -22.74 3.21
N PHE A 459 23.11 -21.93 4.05
CA PHE A 459 22.05 -22.40 4.92
C PHE A 459 20.93 -23.09 4.12
N LEU A 460 20.48 -22.49 3.02
CA LEU A 460 19.44 -23.08 2.16
C LEU A 460 19.88 -24.43 1.60
N ALA A 461 21.13 -24.54 1.12
CA ALA A 461 21.69 -25.77 0.57
C ALA A 461 21.80 -26.88 1.62
N GLU A 462 22.29 -26.57 2.83
CA GLU A 462 22.37 -27.52 3.94
C GLU A 462 21.00 -28.05 4.34
N VAL A 463 20.00 -27.16 4.43
CA VAL A 463 18.63 -27.58 4.75
C VAL A 463 18.05 -28.44 3.63
N ALA A 464 18.23 -28.05 2.35
CA ALA A 464 17.74 -28.82 1.22
C ALA A 464 18.30 -30.25 1.17
N GLN A 465 19.59 -30.44 1.49
CA GLN A 465 20.20 -31.77 1.58
C GLN A 465 19.49 -32.70 2.57
N ARG A 466 19.01 -32.17 3.71
CA ARG A 466 18.23 -32.94 4.70
C ARG A 466 16.89 -33.43 4.14
N TYR A 467 16.37 -32.75 3.13
CA TYR A 467 15.15 -33.12 2.40
C TYR A 467 15.43 -33.93 1.13
N ALA A 468 16.68 -34.35 0.91
CA ALA A 468 17.13 -34.95 -0.35
C ALA A 468 16.73 -34.10 -1.58
N ALA A 469 16.75 -32.77 -1.41
CA ALA A 469 16.40 -31.79 -2.42
C ALA A 469 17.62 -30.93 -2.76
N THR A 470 17.59 -30.31 -3.94
CA THR A 470 18.59 -29.34 -4.37
C THR A 470 17.91 -27.98 -4.54
N PRO A 471 18.44 -26.89 -3.96
CA PRO A 471 17.92 -25.56 -4.25
C PRO A 471 18.04 -25.26 -5.74
N VAL A 472 16.96 -24.78 -6.32
CA VAL A 472 16.90 -24.36 -7.72
C VAL A 472 16.87 -22.85 -7.81
N MET A 473 17.50 -22.34 -8.87
CA MET A 473 17.36 -20.96 -9.26
C MET A 473 16.05 -20.81 -10.03
N GLU A 474 14.98 -20.38 -9.35
CA GLU A 474 13.70 -20.11 -10.03
C GLU A 474 13.45 -18.60 -10.13
N LYS A 475 13.36 -18.13 -11.38
CA LYS A 475 13.25 -16.71 -11.74
C LYS A 475 14.42 -15.90 -11.16
N LEU A 476 14.20 -15.26 -10.02
CA LEU A 476 15.15 -14.32 -9.41
C LEU A 476 15.64 -14.74 -8.02
N SER A 477 15.07 -15.78 -7.42
CA SER A 477 15.44 -16.19 -6.04
C SER A 477 15.66 -17.69 -5.90
N ARG A 478 16.76 -18.08 -5.24
CA ARG A 478 17.09 -19.49 -4.97
C ARG A 478 16.09 -20.04 -3.96
N ARG A 479 15.53 -21.21 -4.26
CA ARG A 479 14.49 -21.83 -3.44
C ARG A 479 14.45 -23.34 -3.58
N PHE A 480 13.79 -24.01 -2.65
CA PHE A 480 13.31 -25.37 -2.86
C PHE A 480 11.96 -25.56 -2.17
N TRP A 481 11.21 -26.58 -2.60
CA TRP A 481 9.93 -26.95 -2.00
C TRP A 481 10.12 -28.20 -1.16
N THR A 482 9.63 -28.15 0.06
CA THR A 482 9.39 -29.34 0.88
C THR A 482 8.02 -29.92 0.55
N ILE A 483 7.05 -29.06 0.19
CA ILE A 483 5.74 -29.46 -0.32
C ILE A 483 5.40 -28.61 -1.54
N GLN A 484 5.44 -29.24 -2.72
CA GLN A 484 5.13 -28.58 -3.98
C GLN A 484 3.61 -28.49 -4.19
N ARG A 485 3.18 -27.40 -4.84
CA ARG A 485 1.79 -27.27 -5.27
C ARG A 485 1.43 -28.40 -6.25
N PRO A 486 0.22 -29.01 -6.15
CA PRO A 486 -0.26 -29.94 -7.15
C PRO A 486 -0.34 -29.28 -8.54
N ALA A 487 0.08 -30.01 -9.58
CA ALA A 487 0.07 -29.49 -10.94
C ALA A 487 -1.36 -29.19 -11.45
N GLY A 488 -1.45 -28.28 -12.42
CA GLY A 488 -2.69 -27.93 -13.12
C GLY A 488 -3.24 -26.53 -12.77
N LYS A 489 -4.15 -26.02 -13.61
CA LYS A 489 -4.73 -24.66 -13.45
C LYS A 489 -5.69 -24.56 -12.26
N ASN A 490 -6.35 -25.66 -11.90
CA ASN A 490 -7.30 -25.76 -10.80
C ASN A 490 -6.98 -27.01 -9.95
N PRO A 491 -5.89 -26.96 -9.16
CA PRO A 491 -5.50 -28.09 -8.33
C PRO A 491 -6.63 -28.43 -7.33
N PRO A 492 -6.85 -29.73 -7.04
CA PRO A 492 -7.88 -30.16 -6.11
C PRO A 492 -7.61 -29.57 -4.72
N ARG A 493 -8.64 -28.99 -4.10
CA ARG A 493 -8.57 -28.38 -2.77
C ARG A 493 -9.26 -29.29 -1.74
N PRO A 494 -8.78 -29.32 -0.48
CA PRO A 494 -7.69 -28.52 0.06
C PRO A 494 -6.29 -29.05 -0.31
N PHE A 495 -5.31 -28.17 -0.34
CA PHE A 495 -3.89 -28.54 -0.44
C PHE A 495 -3.02 -27.49 0.25
N VAL A 496 -1.77 -27.86 0.52
CA VAL A 496 -0.77 -26.95 1.07
C VAL A 496 0.44 -26.82 0.14
N GLU A 497 1.23 -25.80 0.38
CA GLU A 497 2.49 -25.55 -0.28
C GLU A 497 3.47 -25.00 0.77
N GLU A 498 4.68 -25.52 0.78
CA GLU A 498 5.78 -25.06 1.63
C GLU A 498 7.04 -24.95 0.78
N MET A 499 7.69 -23.79 0.86
CA MET A 499 8.97 -23.54 0.22
C MET A 499 9.89 -22.73 1.13
N LEU A 500 11.19 -22.95 0.95
CA LEU A 500 12.22 -22.11 1.52
C LEU A 500 12.86 -21.29 0.39
N VAL A 501 13.08 -20.00 0.63
CA VAL A 501 13.60 -19.07 -0.38
C VAL A 501 14.59 -18.08 0.23
N VAL A 502 15.67 -17.79 -0.50
CA VAL A 502 16.64 -16.74 -0.18
C VAL A 502 16.23 -15.45 -0.87
N CYS A 503 16.01 -14.37 -0.11
CA CYS A 503 15.83 -13.02 -0.65
C CYS A 503 16.21 -11.95 0.39
N PRO A 504 16.29 -10.66 0.00
CA PRO A 504 16.54 -9.59 0.95
C PRO A 504 15.62 -9.63 2.19
N ALA A 505 16.17 -9.26 3.34
CA ALA A 505 15.53 -9.33 4.66
C ALA A 505 14.48 -8.22 4.91
N THR A 506 13.72 -7.84 3.88
CA THR A 506 12.75 -6.73 3.90
C THR A 506 11.37 -7.13 4.42
N VAL A 507 10.99 -8.39 4.28
CA VAL A 507 9.59 -8.82 4.40
C VAL A 507 9.22 -8.98 5.87
N VAL A 508 8.10 -8.38 6.25
CA VAL A 508 7.54 -8.56 7.59
C VAL A 508 7.05 -10.01 7.74
N GLN A 509 7.51 -10.67 8.79
CA GLN A 509 7.03 -12.00 9.16
C GLN A 509 5.54 -11.93 9.51
N LYS A 510 4.72 -12.79 8.90
CA LYS A 510 3.25 -12.68 8.95
C LYS A 510 2.56 -14.03 8.94
N GLN A 511 1.45 -14.15 9.66
CA GLN A 511 0.59 -15.33 9.74
C GLN A 511 -0.91 -15.01 10.00
N ARG A 512 -1.82 -15.39 9.09
CA ARG A 512 -3.24 -14.97 9.12
C ARG A 512 -4.06 -15.31 10.39
N ILE A 513 -3.68 -16.34 11.13
CA ILE A 513 -4.40 -16.86 12.31
C ILE A 513 -3.39 -17.16 13.43
N GLU A 514 -3.84 -17.54 14.63
CA GLU A 514 -2.92 -17.90 15.72
C GLU A 514 -2.02 -19.09 15.37
N PRO A 515 -0.78 -19.19 15.88
CA PRO A 515 0.15 -20.30 15.60
C PRO A 515 -0.48 -21.68 15.80
N SER A 516 -1.10 -21.90 16.94
CA SER A 516 -1.79 -23.16 17.24
C SER A 516 -2.92 -23.46 16.25
N GLU A 517 -3.71 -22.45 15.86
CA GLU A 517 -4.77 -22.64 14.86
C GLU A 517 -4.20 -22.92 13.47
N TYR A 518 -3.10 -22.26 13.10
CA TYR A 518 -2.41 -22.51 11.83
C TYR A 518 -1.90 -23.94 11.76
N ASP A 519 -1.23 -24.40 12.82
CA ASP A 519 -0.63 -25.72 12.89
C ASP A 519 -1.71 -26.82 12.93
N LEU A 520 -2.83 -26.59 13.62
CA LEU A 520 -3.99 -27.50 13.60
C LEU A 520 -4.63 -27.59 12.21
N LYS A 521 -4.82 -26.45 11.51
CA LYS A 521 -5.35 -26.48 10.14
C LYS A 521 -4.38 -27.14 9.18
N TRP A 522 -3.08 -26.91 9.35
CA TRP A 522 -2.04 -27.57 8.56
C TRP A 522 -2.10 -29.08 8.74
N LEU A 523 -2.06 -29.54 10.00
CA LEU A 523 -2.19 -30.95 10.38
C LEU A 523 -3.47 -31.57 9.83
N GLY A 524 -4.58 -30.84 9.84
CA GLY A 524 -5.85 -31.32 9.28
C GLY A 524 -5.82 -31.53 7.76
N ILE A 525 -4.95 -30.83 7.02
CA ILE A 525 -4.81 -30.99 5.56
C ILE A 525 -3.73 -32.01 5.22
N THR A 526 -2.59 -32.00 5.90
CA THR A 526 -1.43 -32.85 5.58
C THR A 526 -1.42 -34.19 6.31
N GLY A 527 -2.15 -34.31 7.42
CA GLY A 527 -2.05 -35.46 8.33
C GLY A 527 -0.75 -35.49 9.16
N SER A 528 0.11 -34.49 9.02
CA SER A 528 1.38 -34.35 9.72
C SER A 528 1.51 -32.95 10.35
N HIS A 529 2.13 -32.87 11.53
CA HIS A 529 2.45 -31.56 12.10
C HIS A 529 3.34 -30.81 11.09
N PRO A 530 3.23 -29.49 10.94
CA PRO A 530 4.16 -28.74 10.11
C PRO A 530 5.58 -29.12 10.52
N HIS A 531 6.29 -29.77 9.60
CA HIS A 531 7.69 -30.13 9.77
C HIS A 531 8.45 -28.80 9.81
N ILE A 532 8.71 -28.25 11.00
CA ILE A 532 9.72 -27.22 11.14
C ILE A 532 11.05 -27.96 11.13
N LEU A 533 11.47 -28.37 9.93
CA LEU A 533 12.86 -28.63 9.54
C LEU A 533 13.72 -29.60 10.37
N GLY A 534 13.20 -30.36 11.35
CA GLY A 534 14.08 -31.06 12.29
C GLY A 534 15.12 -30.13 12.94
N ILE A 535 14.84 -28.82 12.93
CA ILE A 535 15.57 -27.78 13.66
C ILE A 535 14.62 -27.45 14.79
N ASP A 536 14.82 -28.11 15.92
CA ASP A 536 14.26 -27.66 17.19
C ASP A 536 14.83 -26.26 17.46
N LEU A 537 14.18 -25.22 16.93
CA LEU A 537 14.25 -23.92 17.58
C LEU A 537 13.32 -24.06 18.79
N PRO A 538 13.86 -24.05 20.02
CA PRO A 538 13.09 -24.37 21.20
C PRO A 538 11.98 -23.34 21.37
N HIS A 539 10.72 -23.79 21.33
CA HIS A 539 9.60 -23.06 21.91
C HIS A 539 9.53 -23.38 23.41
N ASP A 540 10.63 -23.13 24.12
CA ASP A 540 10.86 -23.50 25.53
C ASP A 540 11.10 -25.00 25.72
N VAL A 541 12.29 -25.39 26.22
CA VAL A 541 12.48 -26.75 26.76
C VAL A 541 13.38 -26.65 28.00
N PRO A 542 13.06 -27.40 29.06
CA PRO A 542 14.09 -28.24 29.64
C PRO A 542 13.73 -29.73 29.51
N PRO A 543 14.75 -30.58 29.38
CA PRO A 543 14.64 -31.90 28.79
C PRO A 543 14.06 -32.90 29.79
N THR A 544 13.28 -33.87 29.32
CA THR A 544 13.28 -35.19 29.96
C THR A 544 13.41 -36.27 28.90
N ASN A 545 14.59 -36.89 28.89
CA ASN A 545 14.87 -38.15 28.24
C ASN A 545 13.78 -39.17 28.60
N THR A 546 12.88 -39.48 27.68
CA THR A 546 12.26 -40.80 27.67
C THR A 546 11.97 -41.22 26.24
N ARG A 547 12.73 -42.21 25.76
CA ARG A 547 12.40 -42.97 24.55
C ARG A 547 11.01 -43.56 24.74
N LEU A 548 10.00 -43.06 24.02
CA LEU A 548 8.71 -43.75 23.90
C LEU A 548 8.63 -44.47 22.56
N ARG A 549 8.68 -45.80 22.65
CA ARG A 549 8.50 -46.74 21.55
C ARG A 549 7.14 -46.54 20.90
N VAL A 550 7.16 -46.52 19.57
CA VAL A 550 5.98 -46.65 18.70
C VAL A 550 5.37 -48.04 18.90
N SER A 551 4.27 -48.13 19.66
CA SER A 551 3.25 -49.17 19.46
C SER A 551 1.98 -48.85 20.26
N ARG A 552 0.83 -48.97 19.59
CA ARG A 552 -0.55 -48.98 20.12
C ARG A 552 -1.25 -47.62 20.34
N ILE A 553 -1.78 -47.07 19.24
CA ILE A 553 -3.09 -46.39 19.27
C ILE A 553 -3.96 -47.00 18.17
N ARG A 554 -4.53 -48.17 18.48
CA ARG A 554 -5.70 -48.76 17.83
C ARG A 554 -6.39 -49.65 18.85
N ALA A 555 -7.05 -49.04 19.84
CA ALA A 555 -8.14 -49.62 20.64
C ALA A 555 -8.44 -48.71 21.84
N SER A 556 -9.29 -47.69 21.65
CA SER A 556 -10.11 -47.16 22.75
C SER A 556 -11.30 -46.31 22.28
N LEU A 557 -11.49 -46.07 20.98
CA LEU A 557 -12.74 -45.49 20.46
C LEU A 557 -13.87 -46.51 20.27
N ARG A 558 -14.04 -47.45 21.20
CA ARG A 558 -15.32 -48.13 21.43
C ARG A 558 -15.47 -48.45 22.92
N THR A 559 -16.56 -47.91 23.47
CA THR A 559 -17.25 -48.21 24.73
C THR A 559 -16.67 -47.73 26.07
N ARG A 560 -17.47 -46.83 26.67
CA ARG A 560 -17.54 -46.26 28.03
C ARG A 560 -16.66 -45.06 28.34
#